data_AF-A0A957UJ63-F1
#
_entry.id   AF-A0A957UJ63-F1
#
_cell.length_a   1.000
_cell.length_b   1.000
_cell.length_c   1.000
_cell.angle_alpha   90.00
_cell.angle_beta   90.00
_cell.angle_gamma   90.00
#
_symmetry.space_group_name_H-M   'P 1'
#
loop_
_entity.id
_entity.type
_entity.pdbx_description
1 polymer ?
#
loop_
_entity_poly.entity_id
_entity_poly.type
_entity_poly.pdbx_seq_one_letter_code
_entity_poly.pdbx_strand_id
1 'polypeptide(L)'
;MLNGHYRVAPPGFTREQWDTFCRDGIIIIENALSADEVERYLAAIQRVTAAHPKYQPGQYFSLQNFVEHDPVLASLIDHDRHVGYAYDLY
;
A
#
# COMPACT_ATOMS: atom_id res chain seq x y z
N MET A 1 -33.55 1.80 4.02
CA MET A 1 -32.63 2.02 5.14
C MET A 1 -31.26 1.55 4.69
N LEU A 2 -30.31 2.47 4.50
CA LEU A 2 -28.93 2.14 4.13
C LEU A 2 -28.19 1.74 5.40
N ASN A 3 -28.16 0.44 5.73
CA ASN A 3 -27.23 -0.07 6.75
C ASN A 3 -25.85 -0.23 6.10
N GLY A 4 -25.19 0.90 5.82
CA GLY A 4 -23.78 0.89 5.48
C GLY A 4 -22.96 0.66 6.75
N HIS A 5 -22.38 -0.53 6.91
CA HIS A 5 -21.40 -0.78 7.95
C HIS A 5 -20.14 0.04 7.64
N TYR A 6 -20.01 1.23 8.25
CA TYR A 6 -18.77 2.01 8.15
C TYR A 6 -17.61 1.20 8.77
N ARG A 7 -16.51 1.03 8.03
CA ARG A 7 -15.29 0.42 8.57
C ARG A 7 -14.69 1.37 9.61
N VAL A 8 -14.39 0.84 10.79
CA VAL A 8 -13.64 1.59 11.81
C VAL A 8 -12.22 1.73 11.30
N ALA A 9 -11.69 2.96 11.29
CA ALA A 9 -10.32 3.19 10.91
C ALA A 9 -9.36 2.45 11.87
N PRO A 10 -8.28 1.85 11.38
CA PRO A 10 -7.26 1.27 12.24
C PRO A 10 -6.67 2.35 13.15
N PRO A 11 -6.13 1.96 14.32
CA PRO A 11 -5.40 2.90 15.16
C PRO A 11 -4.28 3.54 14.34
N GLY A 12 -4.23 4.87 14.39
CA GLY A 12 -3.14 5.63 13.77
C GLY A 12 -1.81 5.41 14.48
N PHE A 13 -0.87 6.33 14.29
CA PHE A 13 0.44 6.24 14.93
C PHE A 13 0.33 6.22 16.45
N THR A 14 1.20 5.43 17.09
CA THR A 14 1.45 5.56 18.53
C THR A 14 2.07 6.91 18.82
N ARG A 15 2.06 7.34 20.09
CA ARG A 15 2.69 8.61 20.48
C ARG A 15 4.17 8.65 20.11
N GLU A 16 4.88 7.56 20.32
CA GLU A 16 6.30 7.43 19.98
C GLU A 16 6.55 7.50 18.47
N GLN A 17 5.71 6.85 17.66
CA GLN A 17 5.77 6.93 16.20
C GLN A 17 5.48 8.36 15.72
N TRP A 18 4.50 9.04 16.33
CA TRP A 18 4.19 10.43 16.02
C TRP A 18 5.35 11.37 16.35
N ASP A 19 5.92 11.24 17.56
CA ASP A 19 7.06 12.06 17.99
C ASP A 19 8.30 11.81 17.11
N THR A 20 8.51 10.57 16.66
CA THR A 20 9.56 10.21 15.69
C THR A 20 9.31 10.85 14.33
N PHE A 21 8.09 10.74 13.80
CA PHE A 21 7.73 11.40 12.54
C PHE A 21 7.92 12.92 12.63
N CYS A 22 7.48 13.56 13.71
CA CYS A 22 7.62 15.01 13.88
C CYS A 22 9.08 15.47 13.96
N ARG A 23 9.97 14.64 14.49
CA ARG A 23 11.40 14.94 14.62
C ARG A 23 12.17 14.65 13.34
N ASP A 24 11.92 13.50 12.72
CA ASP A 24 12.77 12.94 11.67
C ASP A 24 12.16 13.09 10.26
N GLY A 25 10.87 13.48 10.17
CA GLY A 25 10.12 13.62 8.92
C GLY A 25 9.74 12.30 8.24
N ILE A 26 10.13 11.17 8.82
CA ILE A 26 9.88 9.81 8.33
C ILE A 26 9.79 8.85 9.52
N ILE A 27 9.06 7.76 9.33
CA ILE A 27 9.07 6.62 10.24
C ILE A 27 9.35 5.35 9.44
N ILE A 28 10.00 4.38 10.08
CA ILE A 28 10.21 3.04 9.53
C ILE A 28 9.42 2.08 10.42
N ILE A 29 8.47 1.36 9.81
CA ILE A 29 7.71 0.30 10.48
C ILE A 29 8.29 -1.03 10.01
N GLU A 30 9.13 -1.62 10.84
CA GLU A 30 9.71 -2.92 10.57
C GLU A 30 8.63 -4.00 10.53
N ASN A 31 8.77 -4.97 9.62
CA ASN A 31 7.85 -6.09 9.48
C ASN A 31 6.38 -5.63 9.33
N ALA A 32 6.17 -4.53 8.58
CA ALA A 32 4.84 -4.03 8.24
C ALA A 32 4.07 -5.01 7.35
N LEU A 33 4.77 -5.78 6.52
CA LEU A 33 4.24 -6.88 5.73
C LEU A 33 4.85 -8.19 6.22
N SER A 34 4.03 -9.24 6.28
CA SER A 34 4.51 -10.61 6.46
C SER A 34 5.26 -11.11 5.22
N ALA A 35 6.05 -12.18 5.38
CA ALA A 35 6.76 -12.79 4.26
C ALA A 35 5.80 -13.22 3.14
N ASP A 36 4.68 -13.85 3.50
CA ASP A 36 3.65 -14.30 2.54
C ASP A 36 3.03 -13.12 1.77
N GLU A 37 2.82 -11.98 2.43
CA GLU A 37 2.34 -10.76 1.77
C GLU A 37 3.37 -10.20 0.80
N VAL A 38 4.64 -10.16 1.20
CA VAL A 38 5.74 -9.74 0.32
C VAL A 38 5.79 -10.62 -0.92
N GLU A 39 5.77 -11.95 -0.76
CA GLU A 39 5.77 -12.89 -1.88
C GLU A 39 4.55 -12.71 -2.80
N ARG A 40 3.36 -12.54 -2.20
CA ARG A 40 2.11 -12.30 -2.93
C ARG A 40 2.17 -11.03 -3.77
N TYR A 41 2.67 -9.92 -3.23
CA TYR A 41 2.79 -8.65 -3.97
C TYR A 41 3.88 -8.71 -5.03
N LEU A 42 5.00 -9.38 -4.76
CA LEU A 42 6.05 -9.61 -5.76
C LEU A 42 5.53 -10.42 -6.95
N ALA A 43 4.74 -11.47 -6.71
CA ALA A 43 4.11 -12.23 -7.78
C ALA A 43 3.15 -11.38 -8.64
N ALA A 44 2.42 -10.44 -8.02
CA ALA A 44 1.57 -9.50 -8.74
C ALA A 44 2.40 -8.52 -9.60
N ILE A 45 3.47 -7.95 -9.04
CA ILE A 45 4.41 -7.09 -9.78
C ILE A 45 4.99 -7.84 -10.97
N GLN A 46 5.40 -9.10 -10.81
CA GLN A 46 5.92 -9.93 -11.90
C GLN A 46 4.91 -10.16 -13.02
N ARG A 47 3.63 -10.41 -12.70
CA ARG A 47 2.58 -10.54 -13.72
C ARG A 47 2.39 -9.25 -14.51
N VAL A 48 2.33 -8.10 -13.81
CA VAL A 48 2.17 -6.79 -14.43
C VAL A 48 3.36 -6.46 -15.34
N THR A 49 4.59 -6.65 -14.85
CA THR A 49 5.80 -6.33 -15.63
C THR A 49 5.98 -7.27 -16.82
N ALA A 50 5.71 -8.57 -16.66
CA ALA A 50 5.80 -9.54 -17.76
C ALA A 50 4.81 -9.25 -18.90
N ALA A 51 3.65 -8.68 -18.58
CA ALA A 51 2.63 -8.31 -19.57
C ALA A 51 2.86 -6.90 -20.18
N HIS A 52 3.69 -6.05 -19.56
CA HIS A 52 3.77 -4.65 -19.94
C HIS A 52 4.78 -4.42 -21.08
N PRO A 53 4.37 -3.86 -22.24
CA PRO A 53 5.20 -3.79 -23.45
C PRO A 53 6.45 -2.89 -23.32
N LYS A 54 6.44 -1.97 -22.36
CA LYS A 54 7.59 -1.08 -22.08
C LYS A 54 8.54 -1.63 -21.02
N TYR A 55 8.21 -2.75 -20.37
CA TYR A 55 9.08 -3.32 -19.36
C TYR A 55 10.29 -3.98 -20.03
N GLN A 56 11.48 -3.67 -19.55
CA GLN A 56 12.73 -4.30 -19.98
C GLN A 56 13.56 -4.64 -18.74
N PRO A 57 14.06 -5.89 -18.61
CA PRO A 57 14.92 -6.27 -17.50
C PRO A 57 16.15 -5.36 -17.37
N GLY A 58 16.44 -4.91 -16.14
CA GLY A 58 17.59 -4.05 -15.85
C GLY A 58 17.42 -2.58 -16.22
N GLN A 59 16.29 -2.19 -16.83
CA GLN A 59 15.97 -0.80 -17.14
C GLN A 59 15.03 -0.19 -16.10
N TYR A 60 15.05 1.14 -15.98
CA TYR A 60 14.06 1.86 -15.19
C TYR A 60 12.66 1.63 -15.77
N PHE A 61 11.72 1.30 -14.90
CA PHE A 61 10.33 1.14 -15.24
C PHE A 61 9.46 1.80 -14.18
N SER A 62 8.47 2.59 -14.62
CA SER A 62 7.42 3.12 -13.77
C SER A 62 6.06 2.96 -14.45
N LEU A 63 5.05 2.71 -13.63
CA LEU A 63 3.69 2.49 -14.07
C LEU A 63 2.75 3.33 -13.21
N GLN A 64 2.03 4.24 -13.86
CA GLN A 64 0.99 5.03 -13.20
C GLN A 64 -0.23 4.15 -12.92
N ASN A 65 -0.98 4.51 -11.87
CA ASN A 65 -2.17 3.78 -11.43
C ASN A 65 -1.91 2.26 -11.25
N PHE A 66 -0.73 1.89 -10.75
CA PHE A 66 -0.25 0.49 -10.73
C PHE A 66 -1.24 -0.50 -10.10
N VAL A 67 -2.06 -0.03 -9.16
CA VAL A 67 -3.11 -0.81 -8.47
C VAL A 67 -4.25 -1.27 -9.39
N GLU A 68 -4.49 -0.59 -10.51
CA GLU A 68 -5.52 -0.95 -11.48
C GLU A 68 -5.12 -2.14 -12.35
N HIS A 69 -3.83 -2.51 -12.34
CA HIS A 69 -3.27 -3.52 -13.26
C HIS A 69 -3.28 -4.94 -12.69
N ASP A 70 -3.50 -5.11 -11.38
CA ASP A 70 -3.70 -6.43 -10.77
C ASP A 70 -4.56 -6.28 -9.48
N PRO A 71 -5.64 -7.06 -9.31
CA PRO A 71 -6.52 -6.96 -8.15
C PRO A 71 -5.82 -7.26 -6.82
N VAL A 72 -4.68 -7.98 -6.82
CA VAL A 72 -3.85 -8.15 -5.63
C VAL A 72 -3.21 -6.82 -5.23
N LEU A 73 -2.85 -5.94 -6.15
CA LEU A 73 -2.21 -4.66 -5.83
C LEU A 73 -3.20 -3.68 -5.20
N ALA A 74 -4.48 -3.77 -5.57
CA ALA A 74 -5.55 -3.00 -4.94
C ALA A 74 -5.64 -3.27 -3.42
N SER A 75 -5.36 -4.51 -2.97
CA SER A 75 -5.39 -4.83 -1.54
C SER A 75 -4.31 -4.12 -0.73
N LEU A 76 -3.29 -3.54 -1.37
CA LEU A 76 -2.27 -2.75 -0.69
C LEU A 76 -2.83 -1.40 -0.20
N ILE A 77 -3.78 -0.81 -0.94
CA ILE A 77 -4.45 0.45 -0.55
C ILE A 77 -5.32 0.22 0.70
N ASP A 78 -6.03 -0.91 0.73
CA ASP A 78 -6.96 -1.27 1.80
C ASP A 78 -6.28 -2.04 2.96
N HIS A 79 -4.95 -2.12 2.96
CA HIS A 79 -4.21 -2.87 3.95
C HIS A 79 -4.37 -2.26 5.35
N ASP A 80 -4.60 -3.08 6.38
CA ASP A 80 -4.90 -2.61 7.74
C ASP A 80 -3.78 -1.74 8.36
N ARG A 81 -2.55 -1.87 7.86
CA ARG A 81 -1.40 -1.05 8.26
C ARG A 81 -1.09 0.13 7.34
N HIS A 82 -1.89 0.35 6.31
CA HIS A 82 -1.80 1.56 5.51
C HIS A 82 -2.27 2.72 6.40
N VAL A 83 -1.30 3.49 6.91
CA VAL A 83 -1.60 4.63 7.78
C VAL A 83 -2.09 5.78 6.92
N GLY A 84 -3.40 5.93 6.88
CA GLY A 84 -4.06 7.07 6.25
C GLY A 84 -5.22 6.63 5.38
N TYR A 85 -6.41 6.55 5.98
CA TYR A 85 -7.58 7.00 5.25
C TYR A 85 -7.48 8.51 5.17
N ALA A 86 -6.85 9.04 4.11
CA ALA A 86 -7.15 10.39 3.68
C ALA A 86 -8.59 10.33 3.13
N TYR A 87 -9.57 10.66 3.99
CA TYR A 87 -10.92 10.86 3.51
C TYR A 87 -10.93 12.15 2.69
N ASP A 88 -10.91 12.01 1.36
CA ASP A 88 -11.36 13.08 0.47
C ASP A 88 -12.89 13.19 0.68
N LEU A 89 -13.29 14.03 1.63
CA LEU A 89 -14.67 14.46 1.78
C LEU A 89 -14.90 15.58 0.76
N TYR A 90 -15.50 15.23 -0.38
CA TYR A 90 -16.03 16.19 -1.35
C TYR A 90 -17.38 16.76 -0.90
#